data_AF-A0A0E1ICL3-F1
#
_entry.id   AF-A0A0E1ICL3-F1
#
_cell.length_a   1.000
_cell.length_b   1.000
_cell.length_c   1.000
_cell.angle_alpha   90.00
_cell.angle_beta   90.00
_cell.angle_gamma   90.00
#
_symmetry.space_group_name_H-M   'P 1'
#
loop_
_entity.id
_entity.type
_entity.pdbx_description
1 polymer ?
#
loop_
_entity_poly.entity_id
_entity_poly.type
_entity_poly.pdbx_seq_one_letter_code
_entity_poly.pdbx_strand_id
1 'polypeptide(L)' 'MTNLKLDFYSEVIIKDSCPNDLLENGETIKGKKGVVLGISEEDGIIYGYTILLFDIKYCIYIDKKYIIPTGKKFSRDDFY' A
#
# COMPACT_ATOMS: atom_id res chain seq x y z
N MET A 1 0.33 -1.06 -21.50
CA MET A 1 -0.12 -1.25 -20.10
C MET A 1 0.14 0.05 -19.38
N THR A 2 -0.91 0.75 -18.96
CA THR A 2 -0.79 1.99 -18.19
C THR A 2 -0.03 1.68 -16.90
N ASN A 3 1.15 2.27 -16.74
CA ASN A 3 1.86 2.30 -15.47
C ASN A 3 0.95 3.04 -14.49
N LEU A 4 0.18 2.30 -13.69
CA LEU A 4 -0.65 2.87 -12.65
C LEU A 4 0.29 3.36 -11.53
N LYS A 5 0.67 4.64 -11.61
CA LYS A 5 1.34 5.35 -10.52
C LYS A 5 0.27 5.74 -9.50
N LEU A 6 0.44 5.29 -8.26
CA LEU A 6 -0.39 5.76 -7.14
C LEU A 6 0.27 6.97 -6.50
N ASP A 7 -0.57 7.93 -6.12
CA ASP A 7 -0.13 9.09 -5.36
C ASP A 7 -0.07 8.77 -3.87
N PHE A 8 0.60 9.64 -3.12
CA PHE A 8 0.39 9.70 -1.67
C PHE A 8 -1.11 9.83 -1.35
N TYR A 9 -1.50 9.17 -0.27
CA TYR A 9 -2.85 9.14 0.26
C TYR A 9 -3.88 8.40 -0.61
N SER A 10 -3.46 7.72 -1.68
CA SER A 10 -4.31 6.75 -2.38
C SER A 10 -4.59 5.53 -1.51
N GLU A 11 -5.86 5.14 -1.40
CA GLU A 11 -6.28 3.92 -0.72
C GLU A 11 -6.04 2.69 -1.61
N VAL A 12 -5.54 1.63 -0.99
CA VAL A 12 -5.26 0.36 -1.65
C VAL A 12 -5.79 -0.81 -0.85
N ILE A 13 -6.01 -1.93 -1.56
CA ILE A 13 -6.20 -3.25 -0.99
C ILE A 13 -4.98 -4.11 -1.34
N ILE A 14 -4.48 -4.86 -0.37
CA ILE A 14 -3.43 -5.84 -0.61
C ILE A 14 -4.03 -7.11 -1.21
N LYS A 15 -3.47 -7.59 -2.32
CA LYS A 15 -3.91 -8.81 -3.00
C LYS A 15 -3.72 -10.04 -2.11
N ASP A 16 -4.66 -10.96 -2.18
CA ASP A 16 -4.56 -12.27 -1.52
C ASP A 16 -3.39 -13.12 -2.04
N SER A 17 -2.85 -12.79 -3.21
CA SER A 17 -1.66 -13.43 -3.78
C SER A 17 -0.32 -12.86 -3.28
N CYS A 18 -0.33 -11.90 -2.35
CA CYS A 18 0.90 -11.38 -1.75
C CYS A 18 1.63 -12.49 -0.97
N PRO A 19 2.91 -12.80 -1.28
CA PRO A 19 3.71 -13.72 -0.50
C PRO A 19 4.17 -13.06 0.81
N ASN A 20 4.62 -13.88 1.77
CA ASN A 20 5.16 -13.43 3.06
C ASN A 20 4.24 -12.44 3.77
N ASP A 21 2.96 -12.80 3.88
CA ASP A 21 1.89 -11.91 4.32
C ASP A 21 1.74 -11.78 5.83
N LEU A 22 2.53 -12.48 6.63
CA LEU A 22 2.45 -12.42 8.08
C LEU A 22 3.36 -11.33 8.63
N LEU A 23 2.80 -10.48 9.49
CA LEU A 23 3.53 -9.51 10.28
C LEU A 23 4.14 -10.15 11.53
N GLU A 24 5.05 -9.43 12.19
CA GLU A 24 5.68 -9.86 13.44
C GLU A 24 4.66 -10.17 14.55
N ASN A 25 3.50 -9.49 14.54
CA ASN A 25 2.41 -9.73 15.49
C ASN A 25 1.50 -10.93 15.12
N GLY A 26 1.81 -11.64 14.05
CA GLY A 26 1.07 -12.81 13.57
C GLY A 26 -0.15 -12.50 12.70
N GLU A 27 -0.46 -11.23 12.43
CA GLU A 27 -1.56 -10.87 11.54
C GLU A 27 -1.17 -10.95 10.06
N THR A 28 -2.12 -11.40 9.22
CA THR A 28 -1.96 -11.38 7.77
C THR A 28 -2.26 -10.00 7.19
N ILE A 29 -1.52 -9.57 6.18
CA ILE A 29 -1.79 -8.34 5.42
C ILE A 29 -2.76 -8.57 4.24
N LYS A 30 -3.09 -9.82 3.88
CA LYS A 30 -3.95 -10.13 2.73
C LYS A 30 -5.35 -9.56 2.92
N GLY A 31 -5.88 -8.94 1.87
CA GLY A 31 -7.21 -8.30 1.88
C GLY A 31 -7.29 -7.03 2.74
N LYS A 32 -6.27 -6.71 3.54
CA LYS A 32 -6.27 -5.50 4.36
C LYS A 32 -6.18 -4.26 3.48
N LYS A 33 -6.87 -3.21 3.95
CA LYS A 33 -6.84 -1.88 3.35
C LYS A 33 -5.82 -1.00 4.04
N GLY A 34 -5.25 -0.11 3.25
CA GLY A 34 -4.36 0.90 3.76
C GLY A 34 -4.19 2.05 2.78
N VAL A 35 -3.26 2.93 3.11
CA VAL A 35 -3.01 4.16 2.38
C VAL A 35 -1.52 4.29 2.03
N VAL A 36 -1.22 4.80 0.84
CA VAL A 36 0.16 5.08 0.40
C VAL A 36 0.75 6.24 1.20
N LEU A 37 1.80 5.96 1.98
CA LEU A 37 2.60 6.95 2.71
C LEU A 37 4.05 7.04 2.23
N GLY A 38 4.46 6.18 1.31
CA GLY A 38 5.79 6.21 0.70
C GLY A 38 5.75 5.58 -0.68
N ILE A 39 6.59 6.09 -1.57
CA ILE A 39 6.71 5.61 -2.95
C ILE A 39 8.19 5.28 -3.16
N SER A 40 8.50 4.01 -3.44
CA SER A 40 9.85 3.60 -3.83
C SER A 40 9.97 3.72 -5.34
N GLU A 41 10.59 4.82 -5.78
CA GLU A 41 10.73 5.20 -7.19
C GLU A 41 12.17 5.65 -7.47
N GLU A 42 12.77 5.11 -8.53
CA GLU A 42 14.08 5.50 -9.05
C GLU A 42 14.00 5.53 -10.58
N ASP A 43 14.51 6.59 -11.21
CA ASP A 43 14.47 6.78 -12.67
C ASP A 43 13.08 6.57 -13.32
N GLY A 44 12.02 6.94 -12.60
CA GLY A 44 10.62 6.78 -13.05
C GLY A 44 10.09 5.35 -12.95
N ILE A 45 10.89 4.41 -12.42
CA ILE A 45 10.51 3.02 -12.15
C ILE A 45 10.02 2.92 -10.72
N ILE A 46 8.74 2.59 -10.56
CA ILE A 46 8.17 2.29 -9.24
C ILE A 46 8.46 0.83 -8.90
N TYR A 47 9.11 0.59 -7.77
CA TYR A 47 9.38 -0.74 -7.24
C TYR A 47 8.30 -1.20 -6.27
N GLY A 48 7.74 -0.27 -5.51
CA GLY A 48 6.73 -0.55 -4.50
C GLY A 48 6.33 0.68 -3.72
N TYR A 49 5.55 0.44 -2.67
CA TYR A 49 4.95 1.49 -1.87
C TYR A 49 5.06 1.16 -0.39
N THR A 50 5.15 2.19 0.44
CA THR A 50 4.92 2.07 1.87
C THR A 50 3.43 2.30 2.15
N ILE A 51 2.77 1.31 2.74
CA ILE A 51 1.33 1.34 3.05
C ILE A 51 1.13 1.37 4.56
N LEU A 52 0.40 2.37 5.06
CA LEU A 52 -0.15 2.35 6.41
C LEU A 52 -1.46 1.56 6.41
N LEU A 53 -1.48 0.44 7.12
CA LEU A 53 -2.66 -0.43 7.24
C LEU A 53 -3.61 0.11 8.32
N PHE A 54 -4.89 0.26 7.99
CA PHE A 54 -5.85 0.94 8.86
C PHE A 54 -6.11 0.18 10.16
N ASP A 55 -6.33 -1.14 10.07
CA ASP A 55 -6.77 -1.95 11.21
C ASP A 55 -5.68 -2.11 12.29
N ILE A 56 -4.41 -2.08 11.86
CA ILE A 56 -3.27 -2.50 12.68
C ILE A 56 -2.25 -1.38 12.90
N LYS A 57 -2.47 -0.22 12.26
CA LYS A 57 -1.59 0.96 12.28
C LYS A 57 -0.11 0.63 12.02
N TYR A 58 0.13 -0.32 11.13
CA TYR A 58 1.48 -0.76 10.75
C TYR A 58 1.82 -0.21 9.37
N CYS A 59 3.06 0.26 9.21
CA CYS A 59 3.59 0.64 7.91
C CYS A 59 4.37 -0.54 7.32
N ILE A 60 4.00 -0.96 6.10
CA ILE A 60 4.69 -2.04 5.40
C ILE A 60 5.22 -1.55 4.06
N TYR A 61 6.32 -2.12 3.59
CA TYR A 61 6.69 -2.05 2.18
C TYR A 61 5.98 -3.16 1.40
N ILE A 62 5.47 -2.85 0.21
CA ILE A 62 4.86 -3.83 -0.69
C ILE A 62 5.18 -3.56 -2.16
N ASP A 63 5.48 -4.61 -2.92
CA ASP A 63 5.68 -4.55 -4.37
C ASP A 63 4.38 -4.10 -5.06
N LYS A 64 4.51 -3.19 -6.04
CA LYS A 64 3.39 -2.62 -6.80
C LYS A 64 2.46 -3.66 -7.42
N LYS A 65 2.93 -4.87 -7.71
CA LYS A 65 2.10 -5.92 -8.32
C LYS A 65 1.10 -6.54 -7.33
N TYR A 66 1.27 -6.35 -6.02
CA TYR A 66 0.42 -6.91 -4.97
C TYR A 66 -0.57 -5.91 -4.36
N ILE A 67 -0.75 -4.75 -4.97
CA ILE A 67 -1.74 -3.78 -4.54
C ILE A 67 -2.81 -3.55 -5.61
N ILE A 68 -4.00 -3.20 -5.16
CA ILE A 68 -5.15 -2.83 -6.00
C ILE A 68 -5.62 -1.44 -5.55
N PRO A 69 -5.66 -0.42 -6.43
CA PRO A 69 -6.28 0.86 -6.09
C PRO A 69 -7.76 0.68 -5.82
N THR A 70 -8.30 1.32 -4.78
CA THR A 70 -9.76 1.33 -4.57
C THR A 70 -10.44 2.50 -5.28
N GLY A 71 -9.65 3.48 -5.74
CA GLY A 71 -10.14 4.75 -6.29
C GLY A 71 -10.41 5.81 -5.22
N LYS A 72 -10.41 5.44 -3.93
CA LYS A 72 -10.52 6.39 -2.83
C LYS A 72 -9.18 7.07 -2.57
N LYS A 73 -9.23 8.36 -2.26
CA LYS A 73 -8.05 9.18 -1.92
C LYS A 73 -8.36 9.95 -0.64
N PHE A 74 -7.40 9.97 0.27
CA PHE A 74 -7.45 10.74 1.50
C PHE A 74 -6.70 12.06 1.32
N SER A 75 -6.97 12.99 2.22
CA SER A 75 -6.21 14.23 2.40
C SER A 75 -5.08 14.00 3.41
N ARG A 76 -4.09 14.90 3.43
CA ARG A 76 -3.06 14.87 4.48
C ARG A 76 -3.67 15.11 5.87
N ASP A 77 -4.71 15.93 5.95
CA ASP A 77 -5.38 16.32 7.20
C ASP A 77 -6.15 15.15 7.85
N ASP A 78 -6.35 14.05 7.12
CA ASP A 78 -6.90 12.81 7.70
C ASP A 78 -5.88 12.08 8.61
N PHE A 79 -4.60 12.50 8.61
CA PHE A 79 -3.51 11.84 9.33
C PHE A 79 -2.74 12.74 10.32
N TYR A 80 -3.01 14.05 10.33
CA TYR A 80 -2.34 15.05 11.18
C TYR A 80 -3.37 15.98 11.82
#